data_AF-A0A2E6T069-F1
#
_entry.id   AF-A0A2E6T069-F1
#
_cell.length_a   1.000
_cell.length_b   1.000
_cell.length_c   1.000
_cell.angle_alpha   90.00
_cell.angle_beta   90.00
_cell.angle_gamma   90.00
#
_symmetry.space_group_name_H-M   'P 1'
#
loop_
_entity.id
_entity.type
_entity.pdbx_description
1 polymer ?
#
loop_
_entity_poly.entity_id
_entity_poly.type
_entity_poly.pdbx_seq_one_letter_code
_entity_poly.pdbx_strand_id
1 'polypeptide(L)'
;MTVNFNIHAAEWEFKEELPFDIVTINDQIQDFELPLYDENDIVTETILMKNCRVIELIGDEDTFLVVIETALIKEQEVFDVEDNDRVFNFALHPDRPLWREGEDIGVFYSWENLPDTLKEIKLG
;
A
#
# COMPACT_ATOMS: atom_id res chain seq x y z
N MET A 1 9.91 16.76 -1.32
CA MET A 1 9.92 16.21 0.06
C MET A 1 10.19 14.74 -0.08
N THR A 2 11.08 14.18 0.74
CA THR A 2 11.35 12.74 0.67
C THR A 2 10.40 12.01 1.63
N VAL A 3 9.76 10.95 1.14
CA VAL A 3 8.89 10.10 1.95
C VAL A 3 9.45 8.70 2.00
N ASN A 4 9.63 8.18 3.21
CA ASN A 4 10.14 6.84 3.45
C ASN A 4 9.02 5.96 4.01
N PHE A 5 8.82 4.78 3.39
CA PHE A 5 7.95 3.75 3.92
C PHE A 5 8.77 2.60 4.49
N ASN A 6 8.60 2.36 5.79
CA ASN A 6 9.13 1.18 6.47
C ASN A 6 7.96 0.29 6.89
N ILE A 7 7.79 -0.85 6.23
CA ILE A 7 6.75 -1.82 6.58
C ILE A 7 7.44 -3.08 7.12
N HIS A 8 7.29 -3.32 8.42
CA HIS A 8 7.83 -4.47 9.13
C HIS A 8 6.77 -5.57 9.23
N ALA A 9 7.05 -6.72 8.63
CA ALA A 9 6.24 -7.93 8.76
C ALA A 9 7.08 -9.08 9.35
N ALA A 10 6.44 -10.21 9.68
CA ALA A 10 7.07 -11.30 10.42
C ALA A 10 8.38 -11.83 9.80
N GLU A 11 8.43 -11.89 8.48
CA GLU A 11 9.52 -12.54 7.73
C GLU A 11 10.23 -11.59 6.74
N TRP A 12 9.79 -10.33 6.65
CA TRP A 12 10.29 -9.40 5.64
C TRP A 12 10.11 -7.94 6.07
N GLU A 13 10.94 -7.06 5.49
CA GLU A 13 10.89 -5.62 5.69
C GLU A 13 10.76 -4.95 4.31
N PHE A 14 9.74 -4.10 4.13
CA PHE A 14 9.67 -3.16 3.02
C PHE A 14 10.42 -1.90 3.42
N LYS A 15 11.41 -1.52 2.63
CA LYS A 15 12.01 -0.19 2.68
C LYS A 15 12.07 0.33 1.28
N GLU A 16 11.28 1.35 1.00
CA GLU A 16 11.30 2.01 -0.29
C GLU A 16 11.39 3.51 -0.10
N GLU A 17 12.36 4.09 -0.81
CA GLU A 17 12.43 5.51 -1.09
C GLU A 17 11.83 5.69 -2.48
N LEU A 18 10.81 6.52 -2.58
CA LEU A 18 10.05 6.66 -3.81
C LEU A 18 10.85 7.40 -4.89
N PRO A 19 10.66 7.07 -6.17
CA PRO A 19 11.54 7.53 -7.25
C PRO A 19 11.29 8.99 -7.68
N PHE A 20 10.43 9.74 -6.99
CA PHE A 20 10.08 11.12 -7.35
C PHE A 20 9.86 12.02 -6.12
N ASP A 21 9.96 13.33 -6.34
CA ASP A 21 9.73 14.35 -5.33
C ASP A 21 8.23 14.48 -5.00
N ILE A 22 7.90 14.28 -3.73
CA ILE A 22 6.51 14.39 -3.26
C ILE A 22 6.21 15.85 -2.90
N VAL A 23 5.06 16.33 -3.39
CA VAL A 23 4.52 17.67 -3.15
C VAL A 23 3.41 17.61 -2.12
N THR A 24 2.51 16.62 -2.25
CA THR A 24 1.34 16.45 -1.38
C THR A 24 1.17 15.00 -0.96
N ILE A 25 0.67 14.80 0.26
CA ILE A 25 0.36 13.49 0.81
C ILE A 25 -1.09 13.50 1.29
N ASN A 26 -1.91 12.62 0.73
CA ASN A 26 -3.26 12.37 1.23
C ASN A 26 -3.28 11.02 1.95
N ASP A 27 -3.67 11.01 3.21
CA ASP A 27 -3.70 9.81 4.04
C ASP A 27 -5.08 9.67 4.69
N GLN A 28 -5.79 8.61 4.31
CA GLN A 28 -7.17 8.39 4.73
C GLN A 28 -7.49 6.92 4.93
N ILE A 29 -8.44 6.64 5.80
CA ILE A 29 -9.02 5.30 5.95
C ILE A 29 -10.31 5.26 5.14
N GLN A 30 -10.34 4.41 4.11
CA GLN A 30 -11.49 4.21 3.24
C GLN A 30 -11.47 2.81 2.61
N ASP A 31 -12.57 2.44 1.98
CA ASP A 31 -12.55 1.28 1.09
C ASP A 31 -11.76 1.64 -0.18
N PHE A 32 -10.96 0.70 -0.69
CA PHE A 32 -10.13 0.86 -1.86
C PHE A 32 -10.66 -0.01 -3.00
N GLU A 33 -10.84 0.58 -4.17
CA GLU A 33 -11.24 -0.11 -5.38
C GLU A 33 -9.98 -0.45 -6.17
N LEU A 34 -9.53 -1.71 -6.12
CA LEU A 34 -8.35 -2.19 -6.85
C LEU A 34 -8.75 -2.50 -8.30
N PRO A 35 -8.26 -1.73 -9.30
CA PRO A 35 -8.47 -2.07 -10.70
C PRO A 35 -7.59 -3.27 -11.08
N LEU A 36 -8.17 -4.23 -11.80
CA LEU A 36 -7.45 -5.34 -12.42
C LEU A 36 -7.32 -5.08 -13.91
N TYR A 37 -6.10 -5.26 -14.42
CA TYR A 37 -5.76 -5.02 -15.81
C TYR A 37 -5.56 -6.34 -16.56
N ASP A 38 -5.90 -6.35 -17.84
CA ASP A 38 -5.49 -7.42 -18.75
C ASP A 38 -4.08 -7.18 -19.33
N GLU A 39 -3.64 -8.06 -20.22
CA GLU A 39 -2.35 -7.98 -20.93
C GLU A 39 -2.18 -6.73 -21.82
N ASN A 40 -3.23 -5.92 -22.00
CA ASN A 40 -3.21 -4.71 -22.81
C ASN A 40 -3.37 -3.44 -21.95
N ASP A 41 -3.17 -3.53 -20.64
CA ASP A 41 -3.36 -2.44 -19.66
C ASP A 41 -4.78 -1.87 -19.65
N ILE A 42 -5.78 -2.68 -20.01
CA ILE A 42 -7.19 -2.28 -19.95
C ILE A 42 -7.80 -2.78 -18.64
N VAL A 43 -8.47 -1.89 -17.90
CA VAL A 43 -9.22 -2.25 -16.70
C VAL A 43 -10.35 -3.21 -17.09
N THR A 44 -10.26 -4.44 -16.60
CA THR A 44 -11.24 -5.51 -16.84
C THR A 44 -12.23 -5.67 -15.70
N GLU A 45 -11.74 -5.53 -14.48
CA GLU A 45 -12.52 -5.68 -13.25
C GLU A 45 -12.04 -4.69 -12.20
N THR A 46 -12.88 -4.42 -11.20
CA THR A 46 -12.50 -3.63 -10.03
C THR A 46 -12.96 -4.36 -8.78
N ILE A 47 -12.03 -4.62 -7.87
CA ILE A 47 -12.26 -5.38 -6.65
C ILE A 47 -12.27 -4.43 -5.45
N LEU A 48 -13.35 -4.49 -4.67
CA LEU A 48 -13.50 -3.68 -3.48
C LEU A 48 -12.76 -4.31 -2.28
N MET A 49 -11.73 -3.62 -1.82
CA MET A 49 -10.93 -3.95 -0.64
C MET A 49 -11.35 -3.05 0.53
N LYS A 50 -11.92 -3.65 1.57
CA LYS A 50 -12.54 -2.87 2.66
C LYS A 50 -11.55 -2.43 3.72
N ASN A 51 -11.87 -1.32 4.38
CA ASN A 51 -11.15 -0.78 5.53
C ASN A 51 -9.63 -0.67 5.29
N CYS A 52 -9.26 -0.02 4.20
CA CYS A 52 -7.86 0.23 3.86
C CYS A 52 -7.43 1.59 4.39
N ARG A 53 -6.20 1.70 4.87
CA ARG A 53 -5.49 2.96 4.93
C ARG A 53 -4.87 3.19 3.56
N VAL A 54 -5.33 4.22 2.88
CA VAL A 54 -4.88 4.61 1.54
C VAL A 54 -4.03 5.86 1.70
N ILE A 55 -2.76 5.75 1.33
CA ILE A 55 -1.79 6.84 1.36
C ILE A 55 -1.39 7.14 -0.07
N GLU A 56 -1.86 8.29 -0.56
CA GLU A 56 -1.62 8.80 -1.89
C GLU A 56 -0.52 9.86 -1.83
N LEU A 57 0.52 9.64 -2.62
CA LEU A 57 1.73 10.44 -2.67
C LEU A 57 1.77 11.10 -4.02
N ILE A 58 1.59 12.41 -4.04
CA ILE A 58 1.37 13.19 -5.25
C ILE A 58 2.61 14.04 -5.48
N GLY A 59 3.32 13.75 -6.57
CA GLY A 59 4.39 14.57 -7.12
C GLY A 59 3.85 15.59 -8.13
N ASP A 60 4.75 16.25 -8.87
CA ASP A 60 4.36 17.21 -9.91
C ASP A 60 3.74 16.54 -11.15
N GLU A 61 4.26 15.38 -11.55
CA GLU A 61 3.80 14.61 -12.73
C GLU A 61 3.39 13.17 -12.39
N ASP A 62 3.75 12.68 -11.21
CA ASP A 62 3.59 11.28 -10.80
C ASP A 62 2.71 11.14 -9.55
N THR A 63 2.08 9.98 -9.38
CA THR A 63 1.34 9.63 -8.16
C THR A 63 1.61 8.18 -7.80
N PHE A 64 1.84 7.92 -6.52
CA PHE A 64 2.05 6.58 -5.97
C PHE A 64 1.08 6.30 -4.84
N LEU A 65 0.53 5.09 -4.80
CA LEU A 65 -0.44 4.66 -3.81
C LEU A 65 0.14 3.57 -2.93
N VAL A 66 0.08 3.77 -1.61
CA VAL A 66 0.32 2.72 -0.62
C VAL A 66 -1.01 2.41 0.05
N VAL A 67 -1.45 1.16 -0.06
CA VAL A 67 -2.75 0.69 0.45
C VAL A 67 -2.50 -0.44 1.44
N ILE A 68 -2.89 -0.25 2.70
CA ILE A 68 -2.70 -1.26 3.76
C ILE A 68 -4.05 -1.54 4.40
N GLU A 69 -4.44 -2.81 4.51
CA GLU A 69 -5.59 -3.17 5.32
C GLU A 69 -5.40 -2.74 6.78
N THR A 70 -6.34 -1.96 7.32
CA THR A 70 -6.24 -1.47 8.70
C THR A 70 -6.12 -2.60 9.72
N ALA A 71 -6.76 -3.74 9.46
CA ALA A 71 -6.70 -4.90 10.35
C ALA A 71 -5.32 -5.59 10.38
N LEU A 72 -4.45 -5.34 9.39
CA LEU A 72 -3.07 -5.81 9.41
C LEU A 72 -2.16 -4.92 10.26
N ILE A 73 -2.50 -3.65 10.42
CA ILE A 73 -1.66 -2.68 11.13
C ILE A 73 -1.73 -2.97 12.63
N LYS A 74 -0.62 -3.46 13.19
CA LYS A 74 -0.46 -3.66 14.63
C LYS A 74 -0.03 -2.37 15.31
N GLU A 75 0.99 -1.72 14.75
CA GLU A 75 1.53 -0.45 15.23
C GLU A 75 1.80 0.46 14.03
N GLN A 76 1.60 1.76 14.24
CA GLN A 76 1.85 2.78 13.23
C GLN A 76 2.49 4.00 13.87
N GLU A 77 3.55 4.52 13.26
CA GLU A 77 4.19 5.75 13.64
C GLU A 77 4.41 6.60 12.39
N VAL A 78 3.93 7.84 12.44
CA VAL A 78 4.18 8.83 11.38
C VAL A 78 4.82 10.03 12.04
N PHE A 79 5.99 10.40 11.56
CA PHE A 79 6.70 11.57 12.06
C PHE A 79 7.35 12.33 10.92
N ASP A 80 7.34 13.66 11.09
CA ASP A 80 8.07 14.58 10.23
C ASP A 80 9.51 14.68 10.76
N VAL A 81 10.47 14.55 9.86
CA VAL A 81 11.91 14.70 10.13
C VAL A 81 12.33 16.12 9.69
N GLU A 82 13.44 16.63 10.24
CA GLU A 82 14.02 17.90 9.79
C GLU A 82 14.22 17.88 8.25
N ASP A 83 14.01 19.03 7.59
CA ASP A 83 14.06 19.21 6.12
C ASP A 83 12.83 18.77 5.30
N ASN A 84 11.63 18.73 5.90
CA ASN A 84 10.34 18.36 5.26
C ASN A 84 10.22 16.89 4.85
N ASP A 85 11.06 16.02 5.40
CA ASP A 85 10.94 14.58 5.16
C ASP A 85 9.85 13.97 6.04
N ARG A 86 9.16 12.96 5.52
CA ARG A 86 8.14 12.23 6.28
C ARG A 86 8.44 10.74 6.29
N VAL A 87 8.35 10.12 7.46
CA VAL A 87 8.57 8.69 7.62
C VAL A 87 7.28 8.03 8.07
N PHE A 88 6.86 7.01 7.33
CA PHE A 88 5.78 6.12 7.68
C PHE A 88 6.34 4.79 8.14
N ASN A 89 6.20 4.48 9.43
CA ASN A 89 6.55 3.19 10.00
C ASN A 89 5.29 2.40 10.29
N PHE A 90 5.17 1.23 9.66
CA PHE A 90 4.11 0.27 9.91
C PHE A 90 4.71 -1.02 10.43
N ALA A 91 4.21 -1.50 11.57
CA ALA A 91 4.41 -2.89 11.98
C ALA A 91 3.12 -3.65 11.74
N LEU A 92 3.20 -4.67 10.88
CA LEU A 92 2.07 -5.53 10.57
C LEU A 92 2.00 -6.70 11.55
N HIS A 93 0.80 -7.24 11.73
CA HIS A 93 0.55 -8.44 12.52
C HIS A 93 1.37 -9.62 11.98
N PRO A 94 2.31 -10.19 12.76
CA PRO A 94 3.18 -11.24 12.25
C PRO A 94 2.48 -12.60 12.10
N ASP A 95 1.33 -12.75 12.75
CA ASP A 95 0.48 -13.93 12.75
C ASP A 95 -0.55 -13.93 11.62
N ARG A 96 -0.61 -12.87 10.81
CA ARG A 96 -1.56 -12.75 9.70
C ARG A 96 -0.87 -12.96 8.36
N PRO A 97 -1.26 -13.99 7.58
CA PRO A 97 -0.72 -14.18 6.24
C PRO A 97 -1.05 -12.96 5.36
N LEU A 98 -0.04 -12.49 4.64
CA LEU A 98 -0.09 -11.28 3.84
C LEU A 98 -0.22 -11.61 2.36
N TRP A 99 -1.10 -10.90 1.69
CA TRP A 99 -1.11 -10.75 0.24
C TRP A 99 -0.55 -9.38 -0.14
N ARG A 100 0.32 -9.34 -1.14
CA ARG A 100 0.92 -8.10 -1.66
C ARG A 100 0.89 -8.08 -3.18
N GLU A 101 0.61 -6.92 -3.76
CA GLU A 101 0.62 -6.72 -5.21
C GLU A 101 1.00 -5.29 -5.59
N GLY A 102 1.66 -5.17 -6.74
CA GLY A 102 1.99 -3.93 -7.46
C GLY A 102 3.45 -3.50 -7.33
N GLU A 103 4.10 -3.28 -8.48
CA GLU A 103 5.39 -2.57 -8.56
C GLU A 103 5.16 -1.04 -8.53
N ASP A 104 4.06 -0.56 -9.13
CA ASP A 104 3.67 0.87 -9.19
C ASP A 104 2.65 1.29 -8.11
N ILE A 105 2.11 0.32 -7.37
CA ILE A 105 1.24 0.53 -6.19
C ILE A 105 1.66 -0.44 -5.10
N GLY A 106 1.81 0.01 -3.86
CA GLY A 106 2.13 -0.87 -2.73
C GLY A 106 0.86 -1.34 -2.02
N VAL A 107 0.25 -2.44 -2.46
CA VAL A 107 -0.96 -2.99 -1.80
C VAL A 107 -0.59 -4.11 -0.83
N PHE A 108 -1.07 -4.01 0.41
CA PHE A 108 -0.81 -4.93 1.51
C PHE A 108 -2.13 -5.32 2.19
N TYR A 109 -2.57 -6.57 2.01
CA TYR A 109 -3.89 -7.02 2.47
C TYR A 109 -3.83 -8.38 3.16
N SER A 110 -4.70 -8.64 4.14
CA SER A 110 -4.68 -9.94 4.82
C SER A 110 -5.25 -11.01 3.91
N TRP A 111 -4.60 -12.17 3.87
CA TRP A 111 -5.08 -13.33 3.11
C TRP A 111 -6.46 -13.79 3.58
N GLU A 112 -6.76 -13.62 4.87
CA GLU A 112 -8.05 -14.01 5.46
C GLU A 112 -9.21 -13.20 4.86
N ASN A 113 -9.04 -11.88 4.75
CA ASN A 113 -10.07 -10.98 4.22
C ASN A 113 -9.97 -10.76 2.70
N LEU A 114 -8.91 -11.28 2.06
CA LEU A 114 -8.72 -11.16 0.62
C LEU A 114 -9.93 -11.74 -0.12
N PRO A 115 -10.56 -11.00 -1.05
CA PRO A 115 -11.62 -11.51 -1.91
C PRO A 115 -11.19 -12.78 -2.64
N ASP A 116 -12.08 -13.78 -2.72
CA ASP A 116 -11.74 -15.08 -3.30
C ASP A 116 -11.29 -14.99 -4.76
N THR A 117 -11.82 -14.02 -5.52
CA THR A 117 -11.37 -13.70 -6.88
C THR A 117 -9.85 -13.48 -6.95
N LEU A 118 -9.25 -12.76 -5.99
CA LEU A 118 -7.81 -12.51 -5.93
C LEU A 118 -7.01 -13.73 -5.42
N LYS A 119 -7.63 -14.61 -4.63
CA LYS A 119 -6.98 -15.88 -4.20
C LYS A 119 -6.86 -16.87 -5.35
N GLU A 120 -7.82 -16.86 -6.27
CA GLU A 120 -7.89 -17.76 -7.42
C GLU A 120 -7.03 -17.27 -8.60
N ILE A 121 -6.77 -15.97 -8.69
CA ILE A 121 -5.74 -15.41 -9.57
C ILE A 121 -4.39 -15.92 -9.05
N LYS A 122 -3.94 -17.04 -9.62
CA LYS A 122 -2.55 -17.50 -9.45
C LYS A 122 -1.64 -16.42 -10.02
N LEU A 123 -1.13 -15.57 -9.15
CA LEU A 123 0.03 -14.74 -9.42
C LEU A 123 1.19 -15.71 -9.70
N GLY A 124 1.55 -15.81 -10.98
CA GLY A 124 2.63 -16.65 -11.48
C GLY A 124 3.99 -16.03 -11.24
#